data_AF-A0A1V4VYB5-F1
#
_entry.id   AF-A0A1V4VYB5-F1
#
_cell.length_a   1.000
_cell.length_b   1.000
_cell.length_c   1.000
_cell.angle_alpha   90.00
_cell.angle_beta   90.00
_cell.angle_gamma   90.00
#
_symmetry.space_group_name_H-M   'P 1'
#
loop_
_entity.id
_entity.type
_entity.pdbx_description
1 polymer ?
#
loop_
_entity_poly.entity_id
_entity_poly.type
_entity_poly.pdbx_seq_one_letter_code
_entity_poly.pdbx_strand_id
1 'polypeptide(L)'
;MTGMEVTNPAGVVLLTPTASSSRLSGLDDYLFRVYPSSDDSVQAFIQYVYKRRGITRLAVIYDTDNAGFAESFSEKVKKSAHPKHL
;
A
#
# COMPACT_ATOMS: atom_id res chain seq x y z
N MET A 1 -5.57 -7.16 -11.22
CA MET A 1 -6.16 -8.22 -10.36
C MET A 1 -7.19 -8.93 -11.22
N THR A 2 -7.05 -10.24 -11.44
CA THR A 2 -7.86 -10.98 -12.44
C THR A 2 -9.36 -10.92 -12.19
N GLY A 3 -9.81 -10.83 -10.94
CA GLY A 3 -11.23 -10.68 -10.62
C GLY A 3 -11.86 -9.39 -11.16
N MET A 4 -11.10 -8.29 -11.20
CA MET A 4 -11.59 -6.99 -11.70
C MET A 4 -11.84 -6.98 -13.20
N GLU A 5 -11.09 -7.78 -13.96
CA GLU A 5 -11.23 -7.87 -15.42
C GLU A 5 -12.60 -8.42 -15.82
N VAL A 6 -13.25 -9.16 -14.92
CA VAL A 6 -14.61 -9.70 -15.11
C VAL A 6 -15.67 -8.81 -14.45
N THR A 7 -15.45 -8.39 -13.21
CA THR A 7 -16.50 -7.73 -12.42
C THR A 7 -16.73 -6.29 -12.84
N ASN A 8 -15.66 -5.55 -13.18
CA ASN A 8 -15.76 -4.12 -13.47
C ASN A 8 -16.56 -3.83 -14.76
N PRO A 9 -16.31 -4.51 -15.90
CA PRO A 9 -17.13 -4.32 -17.10
C PRO A 9 -18.58 -4.79 -16.93
N ALA A 10 -18.83 -5.71 -16.00
CA ALA A 10 -20.16 -6.25 -15.71
C ALA A 10 -20.97 -5.39 -14.72
N GLY A 11 -20.40 -4.30 -14.18
CA GLY A 11 -21.06 -3.49 -13.15
C GLY A 11 -21.26 -4.22 -11.82
N VAL A 12 -20.45 -5.26 -11.55
CA VAL A 12 -20.55 -6.09 -10.36
C VAL A 12 -19.54 -5.63 -9.32
N VAL A 13 -20.00 -5.45 -8.09
CA VAL A 13 -19.12 -5.11 -6.96
C VAL A 13 -18.17 -6.27 -6.64
N LEU A 14 -16.88 -5.96 -6.60
CA LEU A 14 -15.84 -6.86 -6.07
C LEU A 14 -15.38 -6.36 -4.70
N LEU A 15 -15.71 -7.12 -3.65
CA LEU A 15 -15.24 -6.85 -2.30
C LEU A 15 -13.98 -7.66 -2.01
N THR A 16 -12.89 -6.99 -1.64
CA THR A 16 -11.64 -7.65 -1.25
C THR A 16 -11.31 -7.43 0.22
N PRO A 17 -11.22 -8.52 1.03
CA PRO A 17 -11.01 -8.42 2.46
C PRO A 17 -9.54 -8.18 2.84
N THR A 18 -8.59 -8.46 1.94
CA THR A 18 -7.15 -8.48 2.27
C THR A 18 -6.29 -7.65 1.33
N ALA A 19 -6.79 -7.21 0.18
CA ALA A 19 -5.99 -6.38 -0.71
C ALA A 19 -5.76 -5.00 -0.10
N SER A 20 -4.49 -4.64 0.03
CA SER A 20 -4.05 -3.40 0.68
C SER A 20 -3.22 -2.51 -0.23
N SER A 21 -2.84 -2.98 -1.42
CA SER A 21 -2.01 -2.21 -2.35
C SER A 21 -2.62 -0.83 -2.61
N SER A 22 -1.81 0.21 -2.45
CA SER A 22 -2.24 1.59 -2.67
C SER A 22 -2.67 1.88 -4.10
N ARG A 23 -2.29 1.01 -5.05
CA ARG A 23 -2.68 1.12 -6.47
C ARG A 23 -4.17 0.87 -6.69
N LEU A 24 -4.87 0.33 -5.69
CA LEU A 24 -6.31 0.06 -5.70
C LEU A 24 -7.13 1.18 -5.03
N SER A 25 -6.55 2.36 -4.82
CA SER A 25 -7.23 3.49 -4.17
C SER A 25 -7.52 4.60 -5.19
N GLY A 26 -8.69 5.23 -5.07
CA GLY A 26 -9.06 6.40 -5.88
C GLY A 26 -9.36 6.08 -7.35
N LEU A 27 -9.65 4.82 -7.65
CA LEU A 27 -10.11 4.39 -8.97
C LEU A 27 -11.64 4.48 -9.01
N ASP A 28 -12.19 4.99 -10.11
CA ASP A 28 -13.64 5.00 -10.38
C ASP A 28 -14.06 3.63 -10.93
N ASP A 29 -14.06 2.63 -10.05
CA ASP A 29 -14.36 1.24 -10.38
C ASP A 29 -15.28 0.60 -9.32
N TYR A 30 -15.72 -0.63 -9.60
CA TYR A 30 -16.58 -1.40 -8.70
C TYR A 30 -15.81 -2.19 -7.63
N LEU A 31 -14.55 -1.85 -7.34
CA LEU A 31 -13.76 -2.53 -6.32
C LEU A 31 -13.83 -1.81 -4.98
N PHE A 32 -14.21 -2.55 -3.93
CA PHE A 32 -14.24 -2.06 -2.56
C PHE A 32 -13.30 -2.89 -1.70
N ARG A 33 -12.54 -2.23 -0.81
CA ARG A 33 -11.59 -2.88 0.10
C ARG A 33 -12.09 -2.75 1.53
N VAL A 34 -11.98 -3.84 2.29
CA VAL A 34 -12.25 -3.83 3.74
C VAL A 34 -10.97 -3.47 4.50
N TYR A 35 -9.83 -3.97 4.04
CA TYR A 35 -8.54 -3.70 4.68
C TYR A 35 -8.05 -2.27 4.36
N PRO A 36 -7.40 -1.58 5.31
CA PRO A 36 -6.80 -0.27 5.07
C PRO A 36 -5.83 -0.25 3.89
N SER A 37 -5.52 0.96 3.40
CA SER A 37 -4.44 1.11 2.43
C SER A 37 -3.10 0.74 3.08
N SER A 38 -2.18 0.21 2.29
CA SER A 38 -0.77 0.07 2.68
C SER A 38 -0.18 1.41 3.13
N ASP A 39 -0.74 2.53 2.67
CA ASP A 39 -0.32 3.89 3.01
C ASP A 39 -0.48 4.18 4.49
N ASP A 40 -1.63 3.79 5.04
CA ASP A 40 -1.94 3.98 6.45
C ASP A 40 -0.94 3.19 7.30
N SER A 41 -0.61 1.97 6.85
CA SER A 41 0.39 1.11 7.49
C SER A 41 1.80 1.70 7.39
N VAL A 42 2.19 2.25 6.25
CA VAL A 42 3.50 2.91 6.07
C VAL A 42 3.63 4.13 6.96
N GLN A 43 2.60 4.99 7.05
CA GLN A 43 2.64 6.16 7.92
C GLN A 43 2.81 5.77 9.39
N ALA A 44 2.03 4.79 9.86
CA ALA A 44 2.16 4.27 11.22
C ALA A 44 3.56 3.67 11.47
N PHE A 45 4.10 2.93 10.50
CA PHE A 45 5.44 2.33 10.58
C PHE A 45 6.54 3.41 10.67
N ILE A 46 6.53 4.40 9.79
CA ILE A 46 7.53 5.48 9.76
C ILE A 46 7.48 6.29 11.05
N GLN A 47 6.28 6.65 11.52
CA GLN A 47 6.10 7.32 12.82
C GLN A 47 6.73 6.52 13.97
N TYR A 48 6.49 5.21 14.00
CA TYR A 48 7.08 4.34 15.01
C TYR A 48 8.61 4.28 14.93
N VAL A 49 9.15 4.02 13.75
CA VAL A 49 10.60 3.84 13.54
C VAL A 49 11.38 5.12 13.84
N TYR A 50 10.98 6.26 13.29
CA TYR A 50 11.72 7.50 13.46
C TYR A 50 11.44 8.16 14.81
N LYS A 51 10.16 8.33 15.18
CA LYS A 51 9.81 9.14 16.37
C LYS A 51 9.89 8.34 17.67
N ARG A 52 9.49 7.06 17.65
CA ARG A 52 9.47 6.24 18.88
C ARG A 52 10.75 5.43 19.08
N ARG A 53 11.43 5.02 18.01
CA ARG A 53 12.65 4.21 18.10
C ARG A 53 13.94 4.96 17.79
N GLY A 54 13.86 6.18 17.24
CA GLY A 54 15.02 7.01 16.92
C GLY A 54 15.90 6.44 15.79
N ILE A 55 15.38 5.49 15.00
CA ILE A 55 16.13 4.88 13.90
C ILE A 55 16.08 5.83 12.71
N THR A 56 17.25 6.25 12.22
CA THR A 56 17.37 7.26 11.15
C THR A 56 17.75 6.70 9.79
N ARG A 57 18.19 5.43 9.73
CA ARG A 57 18.64 4.76 8.52
C ARG A 57 17.95 3.42 8.38
N LEU A 58 17.38 3.17 7.20
CA LEU A 58 16.67 1.93 6.87
C LEU A 58 17.21 1.37 5.55
N ALA A 59 17.29 0.05 5.48
CA ALA A 59 17.44 -0.68 4.23
C ALA A 59 16.11 -1.39 3.94
N VAL A 60 15.71 -1.43 2.66
CA VAL A 60 14.47 -2.08 2.24
C VAL A 60 14.81 -3.31 1.41
N ILE A 61 14.27 -4.46 1.80
CA ILE A 61 14.29 -5.71 1.05
C ILE A 61 12.84 -6.07 0.82
N TYR A 62 12.46 -6.40 -0.42
CA TYR A 62 11.09 -6.73 -0.77
C TYR A 62 11.04 -7.83 -1.83
N ASP A 63 9.93 -8.54 -1.86
CA ASP A 63 9.66 -9.63 -2.79
C ASP A 63 9.24 -9.08 -4.17
N THR A 64 10.04 -9.37 -5.20
CA THR A 64 9.77 -8.93 -6.57
C THR A 64 8.66 -9.72 -7.24
N ASP A 65 8.41 -10.96 -6.82
CA ASP A 65 7.34 -11.79 -7.38
C ASP A 65 5.96 -11.29 -6.94
N ASN A 66 5.92 -10.53 -5.84
CA ASN A 66 4.76 -9.81 -5.35
C ASN A 66 4.91 -8.28 -5.48
N ALA A 67 5.50 -7.81 -6.58
CA ALA A 67 5.77 -6.38 -6.79
C ALA A 67 4.52 -5.49 -6.60
N GLY A 68 3.34 -5.93 -7.05
CA GLY A 68 2.10 -5.16 -6.94
C GLY A 68 1.76 -4.70 -5.50
N PHE A 69 2.12 -5.51 -4.50
CA PHE A 69 2.06 -5.13 -3.09
C PHE A 69 3.40 -4.59 -2.59
N ALA A 70 4.47 -5.38 -2.71
CA ALA A 70 5.73 -5.17 -2.00
C ALA A 70 6.52 -3.96 -2.52
N GLU A 71 6.53 -3.74 -3.84
CA GLU A 71 7.16 -2.57 -4.46
C GLU A 71 6.44 -1.28 -4.03
N SER A 72 5.09 -1.30 -4.06
CA SER A 72 4.29 -0.13 -3.67
C SER A 72 4.54 0.31 -2.22
N PHE A 73 4.71 -0.65 -1.31
CA PHE A 73 5.07 -0.41 0.08
C PHE A 73 6.50 0.15 0.20
N SER A 74 7.46 -0.48 -0.48
CA SER A 74 8.87 -0.07 -0.53
C SER A 74 9.02 1.39 -0.96
N GLU A 75 8.39 1.78 -2.07
CA GLU A 75 8.50 3.15 -2.59
C GLU A 75 7.94 4.19 -1.62
N LYS A 76 6.86 3.86 -0.90
CA LYS A 76 6.30 4.77 0.11
C LYS A 76 7.18 4.89 1.34
N VAL A 77 7.77 3.79 1.81
CA VAL A 77 8.76 3.82 2.90
C VAL A 77 9.95 4.72 2.51
N LYS A 78 10.50 4.56 1.30
CA LYS A 78 11.60 5.40 0.81
C LYS A 78 11.20 6.88 0.73
N LYS A 79 10.00 7.18 0.24
CA LYS A 79 9.49 8.56 0.13
C LYS A 79 9.28 9.20 1.51
N SER A 80 8.69 8.48 2.46
CA SER A 80 8.41 8.97 3.81
C SER A 80 9.64 9.04 4.71
N ALA A 81 10.72 8.32 4.36
CA ALA A 81 12.03 8.42 5.01
C ALA A 81 12.78 9.74 4.68
N HIS A 82 12.30 10.55 3.73
CA HIS A 82 12.94 11.83 3.42
C HIS A 82 12.62 12.92 4.47
N PRO A 83 13.62 13.74 4.85
CA PRO A 83 13.54 14.68 5.99
C PRO A 83 12.54 15.84 5.83
N LYS A 84 11.84 15.97 4.70
CA LYS A 84 10.79 16.98 4.51
C LYS A 84 9.46 16.63 5.19
N HIS A 85 9.33 15.42 5.75
CA HIS A 85 8.08 14.90 6.31
C HIS A 85 8.20 14.38 7.75
N LEU A 86 9.30 14.69 8.44
CA LEU A 86 9.53 14.33 9.86
C LEU A 86 9.14 15.45 10.82
#